data_AF-A0A6B2G7X0-F1
#
_entry.id   AF-A0A6B2G7X0-F1
#
_cell.length_a   1.000
_cell.length_b   1.000
_cell.length_c   1.000
_cell.angle_alpha   90.00
_cell.angle_beta   90.00
_cell.angle_gamma   90.00
#
_symmetry.space_group_name_H-M   'P 1'
#
loop_
_entity.id
_entity.type
_entity.pdbx_description
1 polymer ?
#
loop_
_entity_poly.entity_id
_entity_poly.type
_entity_poly.pdbx_seq_one_letter_code
_entity_poly.pdbx_strand_id
1 'polypeptide(L)'
;MSEYKKVKKQALIFKGVNRSEIQRKKDARKKIKKAEEILLIPTTLVEESKNHGGWWIVDRHENVPNGKVCFQHESGAYLTCLETGEISLGDPFGEDDPGPTKEETFTLVKVTDNKYGIKTFYDRYISANSRGQVYSRSEAISPQESIELVIQDGKVALQSHHKYFLSYSHGVLSASSTAANSGNEIF
;
A
#
# COMPACT_ATOMS: atom_id res chain seq x y z
N MET A 1 15.11 37.36 -45.10
CA MET A 1 16.04 36.69 -44.16
C MET A 1 15.40 35.36 -43.78
N SER A 2 16.12 34.26 -44.04
CA SER A 2 15.60 32.94 -44.37
C SER A 2 14.78 32.25 -43.27
N GLU A 3 13.66 31.64 -43.69
CA GLU A 3 12.93 30.61 -42.96
C GLU A 3 13.85 29.42 -42.63
N TYR A 4 14.24 29.27 -41.37
CA TYR A 4 14.90 28.05 -40.91
C TYR A 4 13.84 26.97 -40.63
N LYS A 5 13.61 26.15 -41.65
CA LYS A 5 12.75 24.96 -41.63
C LYS A 5 13.25 23.98 -40.57
N LYS A 6 12.48 23.80 -39.49
CA LYS A 6 12.73 22.81 -38.41
C LYS A 6 12.89 21.41 -39.02
N VAL A 7 14.13 20.91 -39.05
CA VAL A 7 14.43 19.55 -39.53
C VAL A 7 13.93 18.54 -38.50
N LYS A 8 13.18 17.53 -38.96
CA LYS A 8 12.67 16.43 -38.14
C LYS A 8 13.85 15.64 -37.55
N LYS A 9 14.08 15.78 -36.24
CA LYS A 9 15.03 14.95 -35.48
C LYS A 9 14.48 13.53 -35.39
N GLN A 10 14.77 12.68 -36.38
CA GLN A 10 14.56 11.23 -36.23
C GLN A 10 15.72 10.64 -35.42
N ALA A 11 15.42 9.67 -34.56
CA ALA A 11 16.43 8.99 -33.76
C ALA A 11 17.48 8.34 -34.68
N LEU A 12 18.77 8.60 -34.40
CA LEU A 12 19.89 8.00 -35.13
C LEU A 12 19.90 6.48 -34.89
N ILE A 13 19.57 5.73 -35.95
CA ILE A 13 19.68 4.27 -35.95
C ILE A 13 21.04 3.94 -36.56
N PHE A 14 22.01 3.59 -35.71
CA PHE A 14 23.31 3.11 -36.17
C PHE A 14 23.16 1.72 -36.80
N LYS A 15 23.38 1.63 -38.11
CA LYS A 15 23.49 0.35 -38.81
C LYS A 15 24.71 -0.40 -38.27
N GLY A 16 24.51 -1.65 -37.83
CA GLY A 16 25.58 -2.51 -37.28
C GLY A 16 25.36 -2.94 -35.83
N VAL A 17 24.42 -2.33 -35.10
CA VAL A 17 24.08 -2.79 -33.74
C VAL A 17 22.90 -3.75 -33.81
N ASN A 18 23.13 -5.01 -33.43
CA ASN A 18 22.08 -6.02 -33.36
C ASN A 18 21.06 -5.64 -32.29
N ARG A 19 19.77 -5.54 -32.65
CA ARG A 19 18.68 -5.22 -31.70
C ARG A 19 18.66 -6.17 -30.50
N SER A 20 19.07 -7.42 -30.69
CA SER A 20 19.20 -8.44 -29.64
C SER A 20 20.28 -8.11 -28.61
N GLU A 21 21.41 -7.51 -29.00
CA GLU A 21 22.49 -7.12 -28.08
C GLU A 21 22.10 -5.92 -27.22
N ILE A 22 21.38 -4.95 -27.80
CA ILE A 22 20.83 -3.81 -27.06
C ILE A 22 19.85 -4.32 -25.99
N GLN A 23 18.99 -5.28 -26.34
CA GLN A 23 18.06 -5.90 -25.42
C GLN A 23 18.79 -6.62 -24.27
N ARG A 24 19.79 -7.45 -24.59
CA ARG A 24 20.62 -8.16 -23.59
C ARG A 24 21.34 -7.20 -22.64
N LYS A 25 21.91 -6.10 -23.14
CA LYS A 25 22.56 -5.08 -22.28
C LYS A 25 21.56 -4.36 -21.38
N LYS A 26 20.33 -4.11 -21.85
CA LYS A 26 19.26 -3.53 -21.01
C LYS A 26 18.84 -4.49 -19.90
N ASP A 27 18.68 -5.78 -20.23
CA ASP A 27 18.27 -6.79 -19.26
C ASP A 27 19.35 -7.03 -18.19
N ALA A 28 20.62 -7.05 -18.59
CA ALA A 28 21.75 -7.13 -17.65
C ALA A 28 21.79 -5.93 -16.69
N ARG A 29 21.61 -4.70 -17.20
CA ARG A 29 21.55 -3.48 -16.36
C ARG A 29 20.38 -3.50 -15.38
N LYS A 30 19.21 -4.02 -15.79
CA LYS A 30 18.06 -4.19 -14.89
C LYS A 30 18.35 -5.19 -13.77
N LYS A 31 19.01 -6.31 -14.08
CA LYS A 31 19.39 -7.32 -13.07
C LYS A 31 20.37 -6.75 -12.04
N ILE A 32 21.37 -5.98 -12.49
CA ILE A 32 22.34 -5.34 -11.60
C ILE A 32 21.64 -4.33 -10.69
N LYS A 33 20.78 -3.46 -11.24
CA LYS A 33 20.00 -2.51 -10.43
C LYS A 33 19.14 -3.21 -9.38
N LYS A 34 18.45 -4.30 -9.77
CA LYS A 34 17.63 -5.08 -8.83
C LYS A 34 18.48 -5.73 -7.73
N ALA A 35 19.69 -6.20 -8.06
CA ALA A 35 20.61 -6.79 -7.08
C ALA A 35 21.20 -5.75 -6.12
N GLU A 36 21.55 -4.55 -6.63
CA GLU A 36 21.96 -3.42 -5.78
C GLU A 36 20.83 -2.98 -4.85
N GLU A 37 19.60 -2.92 -5.35
CA GLU A 37 18.40 -2.58 -4.56
C GLU A 37 18.15 -3.61 -3.44
N ILE A 38 18.36 -4.91 -3.71
CA ILE A 38 18.28 -5.97 -2.70
C ILE A 38 19.39 -5.84 -1.65
N LEU A 39 20.61 -5.47 -2.04
CA LEU A 39 21.75 -5.27 -1.12
C LEU A 39 21.57 -4.05 -0.21
N LEU A 40 20.75 -3.08 -0.62
CA LEU A 40 20.42 -1.88 0.13
C LEU A 40 19.31 -2.09 1.16
N ILE A 41 18.65 -3.27 1.18
CA ILE A 41 17.63 -3.58 2.18
C ILE A 41 18.33 -3.91 3.51
N PRO A 42 18.03 -3.20 4.61
CA PRO A 42 18.50 -3.54 5.94
C PRO A 42 18.29 -5.02 6.27
N THR A 43 19.32 -5.69 6.80
CA THR A 43 19.27 -7.12 7.14
C THR A 43 18.16 -7.43 8.15
N THR A 44 17.81 -6.47 9.03
CA THR A 44 16.71 -6.56 9.98
C THR A 44 15.34 -6.68 9.29
N LEU A 45 15.10 -5.91 8.23
CA LEU A 45 13.87 -5.99 7.43
C LEU A 45 13.75 -7.35 6.71
N VAL A 46 14.88 -7.97 6.36
CA VAL A 46 14.88 -9.30 5.73
C VAL A 46 14.44 -10.38 6.71
N GLU A 47 14.84 -10.29 7.98
CA GLU A 47 14.43 -11.22 9.03
C GLU A 47 12.96 -11.04 9.40
N GLU A 48 12.52 -9.79 9.62
CA GLU A 48 11.09 -9.45 9.83
C GLU A 48 10.23 -9.90 8.64
N SER A 49 10.73 -9.71 7.41
CA SER A 49 9.99 -10.16 6.23
C SER A 49 9.75 -11.65 6.22
N LYS A 50 10.68 -12.47 6.74
CA LYS A 50 10.49 -13.91 6.79
C LYS A 50 9.45 -14.31 7.82
N ASN A 51 9.44 -13.63 8.97
CA ASN A 51 8.48 -13.92 10.04
C ASN A 51 7.05 -13.61 9.62
N HIS A 52 6.82 -12.62 8.76
CA HIS A 52 5.49 -12.26 8.29
C HIS A 52 5.14 -12.82 6.90
N GLY A 53 5.82 -13.88 6.43
CA GLY A 53 5.47 -14.51 5.14
C GLY A 53 5.84 -13.69 3.88
N GLY A 54 6.87 -12.85 3.99
CA GLY A 54 7.40 -11.98 2.93
C GLY A 54 7.02 -10.50 3.04
N TRP A 55 6.33 -10.11 4.11
CA TRP A 55 5.82 -8.75 4.35
C TRP A 55 6.70 -8.00 5.35
N TRP A 56 6.97 -6.72 5.13
CA TRP A 56 7.79 -5.89 6.00
C TRP A 56 7.01 -4.67 6.50
N ILE A 57 7.43 -4.14 7.64
CA ILE A 57 6.80 -2.98 8.28
C ILE A 57 7.29 -1.68 7.63
N VAL A 58 6.42 -0.68 7.56
CA VAL A 58 6.73 0.63 6.96
C VAL A 58 6.69 1.73 8.02
N ASP A 59 7.88 2.26 8.36
CA ASP A 59 8.00 3.27 9.43
C ASP A 59 7.87 4.72 8.95
N ARG A 60 7.90 4.97 7.63
CA ARG A 60 7.95 6.32 7.06
C ARG A 60 6.97 6.49 5.92
N HIS A 61 6.30 7.64 5.87
CA HIS A 61 5.39 8.03 4.80
C HIS A 61 6.00 7.95 3.40
N GLU A 62 7.28 8.30 3.27
CA GLU A 62 8.02 8.25 2.01
C GLU A 62 8.20 6.83 1.47
N ASN A 63 8.24 5.85 2.39
CA ASN A 63 8.47 4.45 2.06
C ASN A 63 7.16 3.68 1.89
N VAL A 64 6.00 4.33 2.02
CA VAL A 64 4.69 3.71 1.81
C VAL A 64 4.52 3.41 0.31
N PRO A 65 4.52 2.12 -0.09
CA PRO A 65 4.43 1.77 -1.49
C PRO A 65 3.00 2.00 -2.01
N ASN A 66 2.91 2.40 -3.28
CA ASN A 66 1.67 2.27 -4.04
C ASN A 66 1.55 0.81 -4.49
N GLY A 67 0.78 0.00 -3.78
CA GLY A 67 0.82 -1.45 -3.95
C GLY A 67 -0.01 -2.21 -2.93
N LYS A 68 0.30 -3.50 -2.78
CA LYS A 68 -0.39 -4.36 -1.82
C LYS A 68 0.13 -4.09 -0.41
N VAL A 69 -0.80 -4.02 0.54
CA VAL A 69 -0.53 -3.77 1.96
C VAL A 69 -1.44 -4.65 2.81
N CYS A 70 -0.99 -4.99 4.00
CA CYS A 70 -1.80 -5.59 5.05
C CYS A 70 -1.78 -4.64 6.26
N PHE A 71 -2.79 -4.76 7.12
CA PHE A 71 -2.90 -3.95 8.32
C PHE A 71 -3.04 -4.90 9.51
N GLN A 72 -2.13 -4.80 10.48
CA GLN A 72 -2.15 -5.63 11.66
C GLN A 72 -2.80 -4.87 12.80
N HIS A 73 -3.55 -5.58 13.65
CA HIS A 73 -4.08 -5.04 14.88
C HIS A 73 -3.13 -5.34 16.03
N GLU A 74 -3.21 -4.58 17.13
CA GLU A 74 -2.41 -4.82 18.35
C GLU A 74 -2.53 -6.24 18.90
N SER A 75 -3.65 -6.93 18.61
CA SER A 75 -3.88 -8.32 18.99
C SER A 75 -3.11 -9.34 18.15
N GLY A 76 -2.31 -8.90 17.17
CA GLY A 76 -1.57 -9.74 16.24
C GLY A 76 -2.40 -10.25 15.06
N ALA A 77 -3.71 -9.98 15.02
CA ALA A 77 -4.59 -10.37 13.91
C ALA A 77 -4.53 -9.35 12.77
N TYR A 78 -4.73 -9.79 11.52
CA TYR A 78 -4.85 -8.88 10.39
C TYR A 78 -6.30 -8.43 10.17
N LEU A 79 -6.48 -7.25 9.58
CA LEU A 79 -7.79 -6.84 9.09
C LEU A 79 -8.17 -7.71 7.90
N THR A 80 -9.36 -8.30 7.94
CA THR A 80 -9.96 -9.05 6.85
C THR A 80 -11.22 -8.36 6.33
N CYS A 81 -11.44 -8.42 5.03
CA CYS A 81 -12.65 -7.90 4.42
C CYS A 81 -13.62 -9.04 4.12
N LEU A 82 -14.88 -8.89 4.52
CA LEU A 82 -15.96 -9.78 4.14
C LEU A 82 -16.56 -9.37 2.79
N GLU A 83 -17.17 -10.33 2.07
CA GLU A 83 -17.85 -10.09 0.78
C GLU A 83 -19.01 -9.07 0.90
N THR A 84 -19.64 -9.00 2.08
CA THR A 84 -20.71 -8.04 2.43
C THR A 84 -20.22 -6.59 2.44
N GLY A 85 -18.91 -6.38 2.45
CA GLY A 85 -18.24 -5.09 2.54
C GLY A 85 -17.99 -4.64 3.98
N GLU A 86 -18.16 -5.52 4.96
CA GLU A 86 -17.75 -5.28 6.35
C GLU A 86 -16.29 -5.66 6.55
N ILE A 87 -15.62 -4.96 7.47
CA ILE A 87 -14.22 -5.22 7.81
C ILE A 87 -14.18 -5.75 9.24
N SER A 88 -13.62 -6.95 9.37
CA SER A 88 -13.44 -7.64 10.64
C SER A 88 -11.96 -7.91 10.89
N LEU A 89 -11.60 -8.46 12.05
CA LEU A 89 -10.29 -9.06 12.27
C LEU A 89 -10.33 -10.54 11.89
N GLY A 90 -9.24 -11.00 11.29
CA GLY A 90 -8.97 -12.42 11.11
C GLY A 90 -8.52 -13.09 12.40
N ASP A 91 -8.01 -14.31 12.26
CA ASP A 91 -7.39 -15.01 13.38
C ASP A 91 -6.05 -14.36 13.77
N PRO A 92 -5.66 -14.39 15.05
CA PRO A 92 -4.35 -13.91 15.48
C PRO A 92 -3.24 -14.64 14.72
N PHE A 93 -2.30 -13.89 14.16
CA PHE A 93 -1.17 -14.44 13.43
C PHE A 93 -0.26 -15.27 14.35
N GLY A 94 -0.04 -16.54 14.01
CA GLY A 94 0.92 -17.42 14.66
C GLY A 94 2.28 -17.46 13.95
N GLU A 95 3.33 -17.93 14.65
CA GLU A 95 4.69 -18.03 14.10
C GLU A 95 4.81 -18.98 12.89
N ASP A 96 3.88 -19.93 12.75
CA ASP A 96 3.87 -20.92 11.65
C ASP A 96 2.98 -20.51 10.46
N ASP A 97 2.30 -19.36 10.54
CA ASP A 97 1.37 -18.94 9.49
C ASP A 97 2.09 -18.44 8.23
N PRO A 98 1.59 -18.77 7.03
CA PRO A 98 2.23 -18.43 5.76
C PRO A 98 2.18 -16.93 5.40
N GLY A 99 1.71 -16.08 6.32
CA GLY A 99 1.45 -14.65 6.12
C GLY A 99 -0.04 -14.34 5.86
N PRO A 100 -0.38 -13.07 5.58
CA PRO A 100 -1.74 -12.63 5.38
C PRO A 100 -2.38 -13.31 4.17
N THR A 101 -3.65 -13.69 4.34
CA THR A 101 -4.47 -14.27 3.29
C THR A 101 -4.86 -13.24 2.24
N LYS A 102 -5.48 -13.70 1.14
CA LYS A 102 -5.93 -12.81 0.07
C LYS A 102 -6.96 -11.80 0.54
N GLU A 103 -7.84 -12.20 1.46
CA GLU A 103 -8.92 -11.36 2.00
C GLU A 103 -8.39 -10.32 3.00
N GLU A 104 -7.22 -10.58 3.59
CA GLU A 104 -6.48 -9.66 4.47
C GLU A 104 -5.52 -8.74 3.70
N THR A 105 -5.42 -8.93 2.39
CA THR A 105 -4.58 -8.11 1.53
C THR A 105 -5.38 -6.96 0.92
N PHE A 106 -4.94 -5.75 1.19
CA PHE A 106 -5.46 -4.52 0.60
C PHE A 106 -4.50 -3.99 -0.48
N THR A 107 -4.98 -3.06 -1.30
CA THR A 107 -4.19 -2.33 -2.27
C THR A 107 -4.31 -0.84 -1.96
N LEU A 108 -3.19 -0.23 -1.63
CA LEU A 108 -3.07 1.19 -1.37
C LEU A 108 -2.91 1.92 -2.69
N VAL A 109 -3.78 2.89 -2.97
CA VAL A 109 -3.75 3.75 -4.15
C VAL A 109 -3.47 5.18 -3.71
N LYS A 110 -2.30 5.73 -4.09
CA LYS A 110 -1.94 7.11 -3.71
C LYS A 110 -2.83 8.13 -4.43
N VAL A 111 -3.56 8.95 -3.67
CA VAL A 111 -4.42 10.05 -4.17
C VAL A 111 -3.71 11.39 -4.03
N THR A 112 -3.10 11.64 -2.87
CA THR A 112 -2.31 12.83 -2.54
C THR A 112 -1.13 12.39 -1.67
N ASP A 113 -0.25 13.30 -1.24
CA ASP A 113 0.96 12.92 -0.48
C ASP A 113 0.68 12.18 0.83
N ASN A 114 -0.41 12.50 1.53
CA ASN A 114 -0.82 11.80 2.76
C ASN A 114 -2.16 11.05 2.64
N LYS A 115 -2.83 11.16 1.49
CA LYS A 115 -4.17 10.56 1.28
C LYS A 115 -4.11 9.41 0.30
N TYR A 116 -4.75 8.32 0.70
CA TYR A 116 -4.75 7.07 -0.02
C TYR A 116 -6.18 6.55 -0.14
N GLY A 117 -6.48 5.94 -1.29
CA GLY A 117 -7.64 5.07 -1.45
C GLY A 117 -7.21 3.67 -1.07
N ILE A 118 -7.90 3.05 -0.12
CA ILE A 118 -7.62 1.67 0.28
C ILE A 118 -8.62 0.76 -0.42
N LYS A 119 -8.12 -0.11 -1.28
CA LYS A 119 -8.90 -1.05 -2.06
C LYS A 119 -8.79 -2.45 -1.48
N THR A 120 -9.91 -3.14 -1.30
CA THR A 120 -9.98 -4.51 -0.79
C THR A 120 -9.73 -5.52 -1.91
N PHE A 121 -9.55 -6.79 -1.54
CA PHE A 121 -9.38 -7.88 -2.50
C PHE A 121 -10.53 -8.00 -3.51
N TYR A 122 -11.75 -7.62 -3.11
CA TYR A 122 -12.97 -7.66 -3.94
C TYR A 122 -13.14 -6.48 -4.89
N ASP A 123 -12.06 -5.71 -5.14
CA ASP A 123 -12.10 -4.54 -6.02
C ASP A 123 -13.04 -3.42 -5.52
N ARG A 124 -13.10 -3.21 -4.20
CA ARG A 124 -13.92 -2.15 -3.60
C ARG A 124 -13.09 -1.27 -2.69
N TYR A 125 -13.40 0.01 -2.67
CA TYR A 125 -12.74 0.99 -1.81
C TYR A 125 -13.42 1.07 -0.45
N ILE A 126 -12.59 1.15 0.58
CA ILE A 126 -13.02 1.42 1.95
C ILE A 126 -13.48 2.88 2.03
N SER A 127 -14.62 3.08 2.66
CA SER A 127 -15.19 4.39 2.94
C SER A 127 -15.76 4.40 4.35
N ALA A 128 -15.79 5.59 4.95
CA ALA A 128 -16.44 5.81 6.23
C ALA A 128 -17.59 6.80 6.07
N ASN A 129 -18.76 6.46 6.60
CA ASN A 129 -19.90 7.36 6.62
C ASN A 129 -19.83 8.32 7.81
N SER A 130 -20.57 9.41 7.73
CA SER A 130 -20.82 10.40 8.78
C SER A 130 -21.26 9.79 10.13
N ARG A 131 -21.85 8.59 10.13
CA ARG A 131 -22.23 7.83 11.34
C ARG A 131 -21.08 7.05 11.97
N GLY A 132 -19.88 7.12 11.41
CA GLY A 132 -18.72 6.35 11.85
C GLY A 132 -18.75 4.87 11.47
N GLN A 133 -19.59 4.48 10.50
CA GLN A 133 -19.59 3.11 9.97
C GLN A 133 -18.62 3.01 8.80
N VAL A 134 -17.82 1.95 8.78
CA VAL A 134 -16.81 1.71 7.74
C VAL A 134 -17.29 0.56 6.86
N TYR A 135 -17.21 0.74 5.55
CA TYR A 135 -17.59 -0.29 4.58
C TYR A 135 -16.81 -0.18 3.28
N SER A 136 -16.63 -1.32 2.62
CA SER A 136 -15.97 -1.45 1.32
C SER A 136 -16.99 -1.71 0.21
N ARG A 137 -17.77 -0.69 -0.15
CA ARG A 137 -18.82 -0.79 -1.20
C ARG A 137 -18.57 0.07 -2.43
N SER A 138 -17.63 1.00 -2.36
CA SER A 138 -17.42 1.98 -3.43
C SER A 138 -16.54 1.42 -4.53
N GLU A 139 -16.93 1.58 -5.80
CA GLU A 139 -16.11 1.18 -6.96
C GLU A 139 -15.13 2.27 -7.41
N ALA A 140 -15.31 3.49 -6.91
CA ALA A 140 -14.51 4.66 -7.29
C ALA A 140 -13.96 5.38 -6.06
N ILE A 141 -12.77 5.96 -6.23
CA ILE A 141 -12.20 6.86 -5.23
C ILE A 141 -12.87 8.22 -5.39
N SER A 142 -13.72 8.57 -4.44
CA SER A 142 -14.22 9.92 -4.23
C SER A 142 -13.61 10.48 -2.93
N PRO A 143 -13.91 11.73 -2.54
CA PRO A 143 -13.40 12.29 -1.29
C PRO A 143 -13.76 11.43 -0.06
N GLN A 144 -14.90 10.73 -0.06
CA GLN A 144 -15.34 9.89 1.05
C GLN A 144 -14.51 8.62 1.23
N GLU A 145 -13.90 8.13 0.15
CA GLU A 145 -12.97 6.99 0.11
C GLU A 145 -11.52 7.41 0.35
N SER A 146 -11.25 8.71 0.44
CA SER A 146 -9.92 9.21 0.76
C SER A 146 -9.65 9.05 2.27
N ILE A 147 -8.67 8.22 2.59
CA ILE A 147 -8.20 7.96 3.95
C ILE A 147 -6.82 8.57 4.08
N GLU A 148 -6.63 9.38 5.11
CA GLU A 148 -5.35 9.96 5.46
C GLU A 148 -4.60 8.99 6.36
N LEU A 149 -3.36 8.68 5.98
CA LEU A 149 -2.50 7.76 6.72
C LEU A 149 -1.55 8.61 7.58
N VAL A 150 -1.53 8.36 8.88
CA VAL A 150 -0.72 9.07 9.87
C VAL A 150 0.22 8.06 10.51
N ILE A 151 1.53 8.25 10.36
CA ILE A 151 2.55 7.38 10.96
C ILE A 151 3.26 8.19 12.04
N GLN A 152 3.22 7.69 13.27
CA GLN A 152 3.91 8.29 14.42
C GLN A 152 4.53 7.18 15.26
N ASP A 153 5.82 7.31 15.58
CA ASP A 153 6.56 6.39 16.46
C ASP A 153 6.43 4.89 16.05
N GLY A 154 6.41 4.61 14.74
CA GLY A 154 6.27 3.25 14.21
C GLY A 154 4.85 2.69 14.26
N LYS A 155 3.86 3.52 14.57
CA LYS A 155 2.43 3.14 14.59
C LYS A 155 1.68 3.82 13.45
N VAL A 156 0.68 3.13 12.92
CA VAL A 156 -0.15 3.64 11.83
C VAL A 156 -1.55 3.94 12.34
N ALA A 157 -2.06 5.12 11.99
CA ALA A 157 -3.44 5.48 12.22
C ALA A 157 -4.08 5.88 10.89
N LEU A 158 -5.27 5.34 10.64
CA LEU A 158 -6.04 5.64 9.45
C LEU A 158 -7.16 6.63 9.80
N GLN A 159 -7.10 7.81 9.21
CA GLN A 159 -8.09 8.87 9.42
C GLN A 159 -9.01 8.96 8.21
N SER A 160 -10.32 8.88 8.46
CA SER A 160 -11.35 9.07 7.43
C SER A 160 -11.43 10.53 6.96
N HIS A 161 -12.07 10.75 5.81
CA HIS A 161 -12.40 12.09 5.30
C HIS A 161 -13.14 12.98 6.32
N HIS A 162 -13.91 12.37 7.23
CA HIS A 162 -14.65 13.07 8.29
C HIS A 162 -13.79 13.44 9.51
N LYS A 163 -12.46 13.25 9.45
CA LYS A 163 -11.49 13.48 10.53
C LYS A 163 -11.65 12.56 11.75
N TYR A 164 -12.38 11.45 11.60
CA TYR A 164 -12.43 10.38 12.59
C TYR A 164 -11.40 9.31 12.28
N PHE A 165 -10.69 8.85 13.30
CA PHE A 165 -9.79 7.71 13.23
C PHE A 165 -10.57 6.40 13.22
N LEU A 166 -10.10 5.47 12.39
CA LEU A 166 -10.57 4.10 12.32
C LEU A 166 -10.13 3.35 13.58
N SER A 167 -11.06 2.64 14.19
CA SER A 167 -10.90 1.88 15.42
C SER A 167 -11.67 0.59 15.31
N TYR A 168 -11.06 -0.51 15.75
CA TYR A 168 -11.72 -1.79 15.81
C TYR A 168 -12.31 -2.01 17.21
N SER A 169 -13.62 -2.18 17.29
CA SER A 169 -14.29 -2.43 18.57
C SER A 169 -15.46 -3.38 18.39
N HIS A 170 -15.65 -4.29 19.36
CA HIS A 170 -16.79 -5.24 19.38
C HIS A 170 -16.98 -6.05 18.08
N GLY A 171 -15.90 -6.40 17.39
CA GLY A 171 -16.00 -7.19 16.17
C GLY A 171 -16.08 -6.37 14.87
N VAL A 172 -16.27 -5.05 14.96
CA VAL A 172 -16.57 -4.18 13.83
C VAL A 172 -15.60 -3.00 13.75
N LEU A 173 -15.13 -2.70 12.54
CA LEU A 173 -14.36 -1.48 12.29
C LEU A 173 -15.29 -0.25 12.24
N SER A 174 -15.01 0.74 13.07
CA SER A 174 -15.78 1.99 13.17
C SER A 174 -14.87 3.21 13.16
N ALA A 175 -15.38 4.36 12.73
CA ALA A 175 -14.69 5.63 12.70
C ALA A 175 -15.39 6.61 13.66
N SER A 176 -15.17 6.44 14.96
CA SER A 176 -15.85 7.21 16.02
C SER A 176 -14.93 8.17 16.78
N SER A 177 -13.63 7.85 16.87
CA SER A 177 -12.70 8.62 17.69
C SER A 177 -12.12 9.81 16.93
N THR A 178 -12.07 10.97 17.57
CA THR A 178 -11.38 12.17 17.09
C THR A 178 -9.90 12.22 17.52
N ALA A 179 -9.53 11.39 18.51
CA ALA A 179 -8.15 11.25 18.97
C ALA A 179 -7.60 9.86 18.65
N ALA A 180 -6.34 9.81 18.22
CA ALA A 180 -5.59 8.56 18.16
C ALA A 180 -5.22 8.17 19.60
N ASN A 181 -5.82 7.08 20.09
CA ASN A 181 -5.55 6.50 21.41
C ASN A 181 -4.98 5.09 21.20
N SER A 182 -4.38 4.52 22.25
CA SER A 182 -3.79 3.17 22.21
C SER A 182 -4.75 2.06 21.72
N GLY A 183 -6.06 2.21 21.91
CA GLY A 183 -7.06 1.25 21.38
C GLY A 183 -7.50 1.49 19.92
N ASN A 184 -6.88 2.43 19.21
CA ASN A 184 -7.18 2.79 17.82
C ASN A 184 -5.94 2.69 16.91
N GLU A 185 -4.83 2.16 17.44
CA GLU A 185 -3.58 2.01 16.70
C GLU A 185 -3.66 0.72 15.88
N ILE A 186 -3.58 0.88 14.57
CA ILE A 186 -3.45 -0.24 13.64
C ILE A 186 -1.94 -0.33 13.37
N PHE A 187 -1.32 -1.44 13.74
CA PHE A 187 0.11 -1.66 13.55
C PHE A 187 0.42 -2.05 12.10
#